data_AF-A0A822BYK0-F1
#
_entry.id   AF-A0A822BYK0-F1
#
_cell.length_a   1.000
_cell.length_b   1.000
_cell.length_c   1.000
_cell.angle_alpha   90.00
_cell.angle_beta   90.00
_cell.angle_gamma   90.00
#
_symmetry.space_group_name_H-M   'P 1'
#
loop_
_entity.id
_entity.type
_entity.pdbx_description
1 polymer ?
#
loop_
_entity_poly.entity_id
_entity_poly.type
_entity_poly.pdbx_seq_one_letter_code
_entity_poly.pdbx_strand_id
1 'polypeptide(L)'
;MTNIEKQADEILALQSIFEQKFRLMNEDQYEILIEFDLSTSFTIKFDEKISTIQYLPPLSLIINYHDEYPSDDPPSFILSCFYFAKIDLEKLCQKIENFSFIPGEVCVYDWIELIKQEITNELIIRTSFEEQQNDPRALNGYTTENAKKIFQYLIDYNEKRQEEVFRNQLQSCSICTDIIPGIDCIRLHRCGHFYCCNCLNHYIRMTLENGKFGENLL
;
A
#
# COMPACT_ATOMS: atom_id res chain seq x y z
N MET A 1 -10.60 27.90 19.53
CA MET A 1 -9.27 27.34 19.22
C MET A 1 -8.70 28.15 18.08
N THR A 2 -7.44 28.54 18.19
CA THR A 2 -6.67 29.20 17.11
C THR A 2 -6.34 28.19 16.01
N ASN A 3 -5.88 28.68 14.85
CA ASN A 3 -5.39 27.82 13.77
C ASN A 3 -4.26 26.89 14.24
N ILE A 4 -3.28 27.44 14.96
CA ILE A 4 -2.16 26.69 15.54
C ILE A 4 -2.65 25.57 16.47
N GLU A 5 -3.62 25.86 17.34
CA GLU A 5 -4.18 24.84 18.25
C GLU A 5 -4.87 23.71 17.47
N LYS A 6 -5.69 24.04 16.46
CA LYS A 6 -6.38 23.04 15.63
C LYS A 6 -5.43 22.20 14.80
N GLN A 7 -4.41 22.82 14.22
CA GLN A 7 -3.35 22.12 13.49
C GLN A 7 -2.60 21.14 14.39
N ALA A 8 -2.22 21.58 15.59
CA ALA A 8 -1.54 20.73 16.56
C ALA A 8 -2.41 19.51 16.94
N ASP A 9 -3.70 19.71 17.18
CA ASP A 9 -4.65 18.63 17.48
C ASP A 9 -4.80 17.66 16.29
N GLU A 10 -4.90 18.16 15.05
CA GLU A 10 -4.97 17.31 13.85
C GLU A 10 -3.68 16.50 13.65
N ILE A 11 -2.51 17.14 13.79
CA ILE A 11 -1.20 16.49 13.67
C ILE A 11 -1.05 15.39 14.71
N LEU A 12 -1.46 15.63 15.97
CA LEU A 12 -1.44 14.61 17.02
C LEU A 12 -2.35 13.43 16.69
N ALA A 13 -3.56 13.68 16.16
CA ALA A 13 -4.47 12.63 15.73
C ALA A 13 -3.86 11.81 14.57
N LEU A 14 -3.34 12.47 13.53
CA LEU A 14 -2.70 11.83 12.39
C LEU A 14 -1.48 11.00 12.82
N GLN A 15 -0.64 11.55 13.70
CA GLN A 15 0.52 10.85 14.25
C GLN A 15 0.12 9.57 15.00
N SER A 16 -1.01 9.59 15.72
CA SER A 16 -1.54 8.41 16.41
C SER A 16 -2.13 7.37 15.45
N ILE A 17 -2.75 7.80 14.35
CA ILE A 17 -3.39 6.89 13.39
C ILE A 17 -2.36 6.23 12.47
N PHE A 18 -1.40 7.01 11.98
CA PHE A 18 -0.45 6.58 10.96
C PHE A 18 0.91 6.16 11.54
N GLU A 19 1.18 6.46 12.81
CA GLU A 19 2.41 6.09 13.49
C GLU A 19 3.66 6.44 12.66
N GLN A 20 4.48 5.45 12.32
CA GLN A 20 5.72 5.62 11.54
C GLN A 20 5.50 6.08 10.10
N LYS A 21 4.26 6.07 9.61
CA LYS A 21 3.87 6.50 8.26
C LYS A 21 3.57 7.99 8.17
N PHE A 22 3.56 8.70 9.30
CA PHE A 22 3.45 10.15 9.37
C PHE A 22 4.79 10.73 9.83
N ARG A 23 5.37 11.65 9.04
CA ARG A 23 6.75 12.13 9.25
C ARG A 23 6.84 13.63 9.05
N LEU A 24 7.50 14.32 9.98
CA LEU A 24 7.91 15.71 9.78
C LEU A 24 9.05 15.76 8.75
N MET A 25 8.88 16.54 7.69
CA MET A 25 9.90 16.76 6.65
C MET A 25 10.72 18.01 6.95
N ASN A 26 10.04 19.13 7.19
CA ASN A 26 10.56 20.45 7.54
C ASN A 26 9.58 21.15 8.49
N GLU A 27 9.84 22.37 8.97
CA GLU A 27 9.06 23.07 10.03
C GLU A 27 7.53 22.85 9.97
N ASP A 28 6.88 23.17 8.84
CA ASP A 28 5.43 23.05 8.67
C ASP A 28 5.02 22.03 7.59
N GLN A 29 5.95 21.18 7.18
CA GLN A 29 5.74 20.21 6.12
C GLN A 29 5.77 18.77 6.65
N TYR A 30 4.72 18.02 6.38
CA TYR A 30 4.56 16.64 6.84
C TYR A 30 4.34 15.70 5.65
N GLU A 31 4.92 14.52 5.70
CA GLU A 31 4.70 13.45 4.75
C GLU A 31 3.87 12.34 5.39
N ILE A 32 2.86 11.88 4.66
CA ILE A 32 1.95 10.80 5.04
C ILE A 32 2.03 9.70 3.98
N LEU A 33 2.46 8.51 4.39
CA LEU A 33 2.48 7.33 3.54
C LEU A 33 1.11 6.64 3.57
N ILE A 34 0.34 6.84 2.51
CA ILE A 34 -0.98 6.25 2.30
C ILE A 34 -0.81 4.83 1.77
N GLU A 35 -1.09 3.85 2.63
CA GLU A 35 -1.24 2.46 2.21
C GLU A 35 -2.68 2.20 1.74
N PHE A 36 -2.80 1.28 0.77
CA PHE A 36 -4.08 0.89 0.17
C PHE A 36 -4.51 -0.48 0.65
N ASP A 37 -5.77 -0.58 1.09
CA ASP A 37 -6.38 -1.86 1.45
C ASP A 37 -7.03 -2.50 0.21
N LEU A 38 -6.31 -3.45 -0.39
CA LEU A 38 -6.76 -4.16 -1.58
C LEU A 38 -7.64 -5.36 -1.17
N SER A 39 -8.84 -5.05 -0.71
CA SER A 39 -9.80 -6.03 -0.17
C SER A 39 -10.36 -7.03 -1.20
N THR A 40 -10.12 -6.81 -2.50
CA THR A 40 -10.55 -7.69 -3.59
C THR A 40 -9.37 -8.03 -4.52
N SER A 41 -9.59 -8.87 -5.53
CA SER A 41 -8.56 -9.22 -6.51
C SER A 41 -8.09 -7.99 -7.28
N PHE A 42 -7.01 -7.35 -6.81
CA PHE A 42 -6.43 -6.18 -7.44
C PHE A 42 -5.51 -6.60 -8.58
N THR A 43 -5.75 -6.06 -9.76
CA THR A 43 -5.04 -6.47 -10.98
C THR A 43 -4.13 -5.37 -11.50
N ILE A 44 -2.87 -5.69 -11.75
CA ILE A 44 -1.95 -4.81 -12.49
C ILE A 44 -1.82 -5.30 -13.93
N LYS A 45 -1.80 -4.37 -14.88
CA LYS A 45 -1.66 -4.66 -16.31
C LYS A 45 -0.51 -3.87 -16.92
N PHE A 46 0.28 -4.52 -17.77
CA PHE A 46 1.34 -3.90 -18.57
C PHE A 46 1.41 -4.59 -19.93
N ASP A 47 1.10 -3.85 -21.00
CA ASP A 47 0.84 -4.42 -22.33
C ASP A 47 -0.16 -5.60 -22.24
N GLU A 48 0.19 -6.79 -22.75
CA GLU A 48 -0.61 -8.01 -22.67
C GLU A 48 -0.43 -8.79 -21.34
N LYS A 49 0.42 -8.31 -20.43
CA LYS A 49 0.70 -9.00 -19.16
C LYS A 49 -0.27 -8.54 -18.08
N ILE A 50 -0.78 -9.52 -17.34
CA ILE A 50 -1.71 -9.33 -16.25
C ILE A 50 -1.17 -10.07 -15.02
N SER A 51 -1.24 -9.43 -13.85
CA SER A 51 -0.89 -10.07 -12.58
C SER A 51 -1.83 -9.58 -11.49
N THR A 52 -2.14 -10.45 -10.54
CA THR A 52 -2.96 -10.10 -9.36
C THR A 52 -2.03 -9.88 -8.18
N ILE A 53 -2.25 -8.79 -7.45
CA ILE A 53 -1.49 -8.42 -6.25
C ILE A 53 -2.46 -8.14 -5.09
N GLN A 54 -1.93 -8.15 -3.87
CA GLN A 54 -2.63 -7.84 -2.63
C GLN A 54 -2.03 -6.63 -1.91
N TYR A 55 -0.84 -6.20 -2.32
CA TYR A 55 -0.14 -5.08 -1.70
C TYR A 55 0.43 -4.15 -2.76
N LEU A 56 0.22 -2.84 -2.55
CA LEU A 56 0.89 -1.78 -3.28
C LEU A 56 1.90 -1.07 -2.36
N PRO A 57 3.01 -0.53 -2.91
CA PRO A 57 3.81 0.46 -2.20
C PRO A 57 2.93 1.65 -1.81
N PRO A 58 3.24 2.38 -0.73
CA PRO A 58 2.43 3.53 -0.34
C PRO A 58 2.56 4.70 -1.33
N LEU A 59 1.49 5.47 -1.46
CA LEU A 59 1.51 6.80 -2.07
C LEU A 59 1.90 7.82 -1.00
N SER A 60 2.71 8.82 -1.36
CA SER A 60 3.11 9.89 -0.45
C SER A 60 2.20 11.11 -0.64
N LEU A 61 1.52 11.53 0.43
CA LEU A 61 0.82 12.81 0.53
C LEU A 61 1.66 13.74 1.40
N ILE A 62 2.16 14.82 0.81
CA ILE A 62 2.94 15.83 1.52
C ILE A 62 2.02 17.02 1.77
N ILE A 63 1.82 17.37 3.03
CA ILE A 63 1.01 18.51 3.48
C ILE A 63 1.94 19.64 3.90
N ASN A 64 1.60 20.86 3.51
CA ASN A 64 2.21 22.08 4.01
C ASN A 64 1.16 22.91 4.76
N TYR A 65 1.25 22.92 6.08
CA TYR A 65 0.43 23.74 6.94
C TYR A 65 0.87 25.21 6.83
N HIS A 66 -0.08 26.13 6.91
CA HIS A 66 0.15 27.58 6.86
C HIS A 66 -0.78 28.29 7.83
N ASP A 67 -0.52 29.57 8.10
CA ASP A 67 -1.14 30.33 9.19
C ASP A 67 -2.66 30.49 9.02
N GLU A 68 -3.19 30.44 7.79
CA GLU A 68 -4.61 30.61 7.47
C GLU A 68 -5.44 29.34 7.63
N TYR A 69 -4.84 28.15 7.64
CA TYR A 69 -5.55 26.88 7.84
C TYR A 69 -5.85 26.60 9.32
N PRO A 70 -7.02 26.08 9.71
CA PRO A 70 -8.19 25.78 8.88
C PRO A 70 -9.18 26.92 8.72
N SER A 71 -8.95 28.09 9.30
CA SER A 71 -9.96 29.16 9.31
C SER A 71 -10.39 29.66 7.93
N ASP A 72 -9.48 29.82 6.97
CA ASP A 72 -9.80 30.45 5.68
C ASP A 72 -9.75 29.45 4.53
N ASP A 73 -8.60 28.77 4.35
CA ASP A 73 -8.31 27.90 3.22
C ASP A 73 -7.74 26.53 3.69
N PRO A 74 -7.91 25.45 2.91
CA PRO A 74 -7.29 24.15 3.19
C PRO A 74 -5.76 24.20 3.05
N PRO A 75 -5.00 23.24 3.62
CA PRO A 75 -3.55 23.28 3.56
C PRO A 75 -3.07 23.01 2.12
N SER A 76 -1.84 23.40 1.80
CA SER A 76 -1.27 23.03 0.49
C SER A 76 -0.81 21.58 0.48
N PHE A 77 -0.85 20.93 -0.67
CA PHE A 77 -0.45 19.53 -0.79
C PHE A 77 0.33 19.19 -2.05
N ILE A 78 1.09 18.09 -1.98
CA ILE A 78 1.74 17.42 -3.10
C ILE A 78 1.43 15.92 -3.00
N LEU A 79 1.10 15.30 -4.13
CA LEU A 79 1.00 13.84 -4.24
C LEU A 79 2.24 13.30 -4.96
N SER A 80 2.90 12.32 -4.35
CA SER A 80 4.01 11.61 -4.97
C SER A 80 3.82 10.11 -5.02
N CYS A 81 3.93 9.55 -6.22
CA CYS A 81 3.86 8.11 -6.45
C CYS A 81 4.64 7.75 -7.71
N PHE A 82 5.60 6.83 -7.60
CA PHE A 82 6.44 6.46 -8.75
C PHE A 82 5.72 5.53 -9.74
N TYR A 83 4.68 4.81 -9.31
CA TYR A 83 4.00 3.79 -10.11
C TYR A 83 2.63 4.25 -10.66
N PHE A 84 2.14 5.42 -10.25
CA PHE A 84 0.99 6.05 -10.88
C PHE A 84 1.43 6.88 -12.09
N ALA A 85 0.71 6.73 -13.20
CA ALA A 85 0.87 7.62 -14.34
C ALA A 85 0.49 9.05 -13.92
N LYS A 86 1.11 10.05 -14.56
CA LYS A 86 0.96 11.44 -14.13
C LYS A 86 -0.51 11.89 -14.19
N ILE A 87 -1.20 11.52 -15.26
CA ILE A 87 -2.63 11.77 -15.45
C ILE A 87 -3.51 11.21 -14.32
N ASP A 88 -3.13 10.09 -13.70
CA ASP A 88 -3.91 9.50 -12.61
C ASP A 88 -3.64 10.24 -11.29
N LEU A 89 -2.40 10.70 -11.05
CA LEU A 89 -2.10 11.60 -9.92
C LEU A 89 -2.74 12.97 -10.09
N GLU A 90 -2.78 13.53 -11.31
CA GLU A 90 -3.46 14.80 -11.61
C GLU A 90 -4.96 14.70 -11.30
N LYS A 91 -5.61 13.58 -11.66
CA LYS A 91 -7.00 13.32 -11.27
C LYS A 91 -7.18 13.30 -9.75
N LEU A 92 -6.27 12.67 -9.01
CA LEU A 92 -6.33 12.70 -7.54
C LEU A 92 -6.17 14.12 -6.99
N CYS A 93 -5.23 14.91 -7.53
CA CYS A 93 -5.05 16.31 -7.16
C CYS A 93 -6.33 17.11 -7.38
N GLN A 94 -6.97 16.95 -8.55
CA GLN A 94 -8.25 17.61 -8.87
C GLN A 94 -9.37 17.19 -7.90
N LYS A 95 -9.40 15.93 -7.46
CA LYS A 95 -10.44 15.50 -6.51
C LYS A 95 -10.24 16.08 -5.11
N ILE A 96 -8.99 16.19 -4.66
CA ILE A 96 -8.66 16.90 -3.42
C ILE A 96 -9.03 18.38 -3.53
N GLU A 97 -8.72 19.02 -4.65
CA GLU A 97 -9.04 20.45 -4.86
C GLU A 97 -10.54 20.72 -4.96
N ASN A 98 -11.31 19.77 -5.49
CA ASN A 98 -12.77 19.82 -5.51
C ASN A 98 -13.42 19.35 -4.19
N PHE A 99 -12.63 18.99 -3.17
CA PHE A 99 -13.16 18.61 -1.87
C PHE A 99 -13.92 19.78 -1.23
N SER A 100 -15.08 19.49 -0.64
CA SER A 100 -15.91 20.51 0.02
C SER A 100 -15.35 20.89 1.39
N PHE A 101 -14.31 21.72 1.38
CA PHE A 101 -13.70 22.26 2.59
C PHE A 101 -14.69 23.15 3.36
N ILE A 102 -14.71 23.01 4.69
CA ILE A 102 -15.52 23.84 5.59
C ILE A 102 -14.56 24.75 6.36
N PRO A 103 -14.61 26.08 6.14
CA PRO A 103 -13.78 27.03 6.88
C PRO A 103 -13.92 26.85 8.39
N GLY A 104 -12.78 26.69 9.05
CA GLY A 104 -12.66 26.39 10.47
C GLY A 104 -12.54 24.91 10.82
N GLU A 105 -12.75 23.98 9.90
CA GLU A 105 -12.64 22.53 10.16
C GLU A 105 -11.35 21.95 9.56
N VAL A 106 -10.79 20.94 10.25
CA VAL A 106 -9.62 20.21 9.76
C VAL A 106 -10.06 19.13 8.74
N CYS A 107 -9.17 18.70 7.84
CA CYS A 107 -9.59 17.94 6.64
C CYS A 107 -8.56 16.96 6.06
N VAL A 108 -7.34 16.89 6.60
CA VAL A 108 -6.26 16.07 6.00
C VAL A 108 -6.61 14.58 6.05
N TYR A 109 -7.28 14.14 7.12
CA TYR A 109 -7.75 12.75 7.20
C TYR A 109 -8.79 12.42 6.12
N ASP A 110 -9.71 13.34 5.84
CA ASP A 110 -10.72 13.16 4.79
C ASP A 110 -10.09 13.05 3.41
N TRP A 111 -9.03 13.81 3.14
CA TRP A 111 -8.26 13.67 1.90
C TRP A 111 -7.61 12.31 1.76
N ILE A 112 -7.06 11.76 2.85
CA ILE A 112 -6.48 10.41 2.83
C ILE A 112 -7.53 9.35 2.51
N GLU A 113 -8.71 9.44 3.13
CA GLU A 113 -9.82 8.52 2.85
C GLU A 113 -10.34 8.66 1.42
N LEU A 114 -10.46 9.89 0.91
CA LEU A 114 -10.82 10.16 -0.48
C LEU A 114 -9.81 9.53 -1.46
N ILE A 115 -8.51 9.68 -1.21
CA ILE A 115 -7.45 9.08 -2.05
C ILE A 115 -7.57 7.54 -2.05
N LYS A 116 -7.82 6.92 -0.88
CA LYS A 116 -7.96 5.45 -0.78
C LYS A 116 -9.18 4.94 -1.55
N GLN A 117 -10.30 5.65 -1.51
CA GLN A 117 -11.55 5.26 -2.19
C GLN A 117 -11.44 5.32 -3.72
N GLU A 118 -10.52 6.12 -4.21
CA GLU A 118 -10.33 6.38 -5.64
C GLU A 118 -9.57 5.31 -6.40
N ILE A 119 -8.88 4.43 -5.67
CA ILE A 119 -8.20 3.31 -6.29
C ILE A 119 -9.24 2.27 -6.72
N THR A 120 -9.34 2.08 -8.03
CA THR A 120 -10.09 0.95 -8.62
C THR A 120 -9.34 -0.35 -8.44
N ASN A 121 -10.03 -1.50 -8.51
CA ASN A 121 -9.42 -2.85 -8.43
C ASN A 121 -8.47 -3.23 -9.59
N GLU A 122 -8.09 -2.25 -10.40
CA GLU A 122 -7.17 -2.39 -11.52
C GLU A 122 -6.24 -1.18 -11.59
N LEU A 123 -4.98 -1.43 -11.93
CA LEU A 123 -3.98 -0.43 -12.28
C LEU A 123 -3.35 -0.77 -13.62
N ILE A 124 -3.47 0.15 -14.57
CA ILE A 124 -2.91 0.00 -15.92
C ILE A 124 -1.61 0.80 -16.02
N ILE A 125 -0.51 0.08 -16.22
CA ILE A 125 0.81 0.63 -16.46
C ILE A 125 0.95 0.89 -17.96
N ARG A 126 0.68 2.14 -18.34
CA ARG A 126 0.62 2.62 -19.72
C ARG A 126 2.00 2.85 -20.34
N THR A 127 2.16 2.41 -21.58
CA THR A 127 3.36 2.65 -22.42
C THR A 127 3.16 3.78 -23.42
N SER A 128 1.93 4.31 -23.54
CA SER A 128 1.58 5.45 -24.39
C SER A 128 1.59 6.77 -23.62
N PHE A 129 1.98 7.83 -24.31
CA PHE A 129 1.88 9.20 -23.79
C PHE A 129 0.43 9.68 -23.88
N GLU A 130 -0.14 10.11 -22.75
CA GLU A 130 -1.44 10.80 -22.71
C GLU A 130 -1.21 12.29 -22.48
N GLU A 131 -2.14 13.15 -22.93
CA GLU A 131 -2.07 14.59 -22.66
C GLU A 131 -2.08 14.84 -21.14
N GLN A 132 -1.11 15.61 -20.67
CA GLN A 132 -0.95 15.96 -19.26
C GLN A 132 -1.40 17.39 -19.06
N GLN A 133 -2.11 17.67 -17.96
CA GLN A 133 -2.43 19.04 -17.58
C GLN A 133 -1.20 19.76 -16.99
N ASN A 134 -0.18 18.99 -16.59
CA ASN A 134 1.06 19.43 -15.99
C ASN A 134 0.84 20.07 -14.60
N ASP A 135 0.04 19.41 -13.76
CA ASP A 135 -0.17 19.85 -12.37
C ASP A 135 1.16 19.72 -11.59
N PRO A 136 1.68 20.82 -11.02
CA PRO A 136 2.94 20.79 -10.28
C PRO A 136 2.86 19.98 -8.97
N ARG A 137 1.65 19.71 -8.46
CA ARG A 137 1.42 18.92 -7.24
C ARG A 137 1.50 17.42 -7.49
N ALA A 138 1.40 16.98 -8.76
CA ALA A 138 1.45 15.58 -9.15
C ALA A 138 2.89 15.16 -9.52
N LEU A 139 3.65 14.67 -8.53
CA LEU A 139 5.04 14.26 -8.70
C LEU A 139 5.16 12.75 -8.93
N ASN A 140 5.68 12.34 -10.08
CA ASN A 140 6.01 10.94 -10.30
C ASN A 140 7.38 10.73 -10.95
N GLY A 141 7.93 9.55 -10.69
CA GLY A 141 9.08 9.02 -11.42
C GLY A 141 8.66 8.18 -12.64
N TYR A 142 7.38 8.16 -12.99
CA TYR A 142 6.83 7.29 -14.03
C TYR A 142 7.22 7.80 -15.42
N THR A 143 7.83 6.94 -16.24
CA THR A 143 8.05 7.19 -17.65
C THR A 143 7.63 5.96 -18.46
N THR A 144 7.31 6.15 -19.75
CA THR A 144 7.02 5.03 -20.64
C THR A 144 8.22 4.07 -20.75
N GLU A 145 9.45 4.58 -20.63
CA GLU A 145 10.69 3.78 -20.65
C GLU A 145 10.88 2.90 -19.41
N ASN A 146 10.38 3.33 -18.24
CA ASN A 146 10.50 2.57 -17.00
C ASN A 146 9.22 1.80 -16.62
N ALA A 147 8.14 1.94 -17.37
CA ALA A 147 6.86 1.24 -17.19
C ALA A 147 7.04 -0.27 -16.93
N LYS A 148 7.86 -0.96 -17.74
CA LYS A 148 8.17 -2.39 -17.53
C LYS A 148 8.85 -2.67 -16.19
N LYS A 149 9.75 -1.80 -15.75
CA LYS A 149 10.45 -1.92 -14.46
C LYS A 149 9.49 -1.66 -13.31
N ILE A 150 8.57 -0.71 -13.46
CA ILE A 150 7.50 -0.45 -12.49
C ILE A 150 6.61 -1.69 -12.35
N PHE A 151 6.17 -2.28 -13.47
CA PHE A 151 5.37 -3.51 -13.43
C PHE A 151 6.05 -4.62 -12.65
N GLN A 152 7.33 -4.89 -12.96
CA GLN A 152 8.10 -5.90 -12.24
C GLN A 152 8.26 -5.55 -10.75
N TYR A 153 8.56 -4.29 -10.44
CA TYR A 153 8.71 -3.83 -9.06
C TYR A 153 7.44 -4.05 -8.24
N LEU A 154 6.25 -3.81 -8.81
CA LEU A 154 4.99 -4.04 -8.09
C LEU A 154 4.76 -5.52 -7.78
N ILE A 155 5.16 -6.42 -8.68
CA ILE A 155 5.13 -7.87 -8.42
C ILE A 155 6.09 -8.22 -7.28
N ASP A 156 7.35 -7.78 -7.38
CA ASP A 156 8.38 -8.08 -6.39
C ASP A 156 8.02 -7.51 -5.01
N TYR A 157 7.47 -6.29 -4.97
CA TYR A 157 6.97 -5.66 -3.74
C TYR A 157 5.83 -6.47 -3.13
N ASN A 158 4.86 -6.89 -3.94
CA ASN A 158 3.75 -7.71 -3.48
C ASN A 158 4.22 -9.04 -2.88
N GLU A 159 5.13 -9.75 -3.55
CA GLU A 159 5.69 -11.02 -3.06
C GLU A 159 6.44 -10.81 -1.74
N LYS A 160 7.29 -9.78 -1.67
CA LYS A 160 8.02 -9.44 -0.45
C LYS A 160 7.07 -9.09 0.70
N ARG A 161 6.02 -8.31 0.44
CA ARG A 161 5.06 -7.90 1.46
C ARG A 161 4.19 -9.08 1.93
N GLN A 162 3.79 -9.97 1.03
CA GLN A 162 3.13 -11.23 1.37
C GLN A 162 3.99 -12.08 2.31
N GLU A 163 5.29 -12.18 2.03
CA GLU A 163 6.22 -12.93 2.86
C GLU A 163 6.43 -12.25 4.23
N GLU A 164 6.58 -10.92 4.28
CA GLU A 164 6.67 -10.17 5.54
C GLU A 164 5.43 -10.35 6.41
N VAL A 165 4.24 -10.23 5.83
CA VAL A 165 2.98 -10.46 6.53
C VAL A 165 2.87 -11.90 7.00
N PHE A 166 3.21 -12.87 6.14
CA PHE A 166 3.22 -14.29 6.51
C PHE A 166 4.13 -14.56 7.71
N ARG A 167 5.38 -14.09 7.68
CA ARG A 167 6.37 -14.33 8.74
C ARG A 167 5.93 -13.76 10.10
N ASN A 168 5.18 -12.65 10.10
CA ASN A 168 4.70 -11.99 11.30
C ASN A 168 3.32 -12.46 11.79
N GLN A 169 2.60 -13.27 10.99
CA GLN A 169 1.31 -13.84 11.37
C GLN A 169 1.46 -15.18 12.08
N LEU A 170 0.56 -15.46 13.03
CA LEU A 170 0.43 -16.77 13.64
C LEU A 170 -0.33 -17.71 12.70
N GLN A 171 0.15 -18.94 12.55
CA GLN A 171 -0.42 -19.97 11.69
C GLN A 171 -0.66 -21.25 12.48
N SER A 172 -1.71 -22.00 12.12
CA SER A 172 -1.99 -23.31 12.72
C SER A 172 -1.40 -24.42 11.88
N CYS A 173 -0.60 -25.29 12.50
CA CYS A 173 -0.03 -26.45 11.83
C CYS A 173 -1.13 -27.47 11.46
N SER A 174 -1.19 -27.89 10.20
CA SER A 174 -2.20 -28.86 9.71
C SER A 174 -2.04 -30.28 10.26
N ILE A 175 -0.99 -30.59 11.04
CA ILE A 175 -0.77 -31.91 11.64
C ILE A 175 -0.99 -31.86 13.16
N CYS A 176 -0.26 -31.02 13.89
CA CYS A 176 -0.36 -30.94 15.34
C CYS A 176 -1.33 -29.87 15.85
N THR A 177 -1.89 -29.03 14.97
CA THR A 177 -2.78 -27.89 15.28
C THR A 177 -2.17 -26.77 16.12
N ASP A 178 -0.91 -26.92 16.55
CA ASP A 178 -0.19 -25.87 17.28
C ASP A 178 -0.17 -24.56 16.49
N ILE A 179 -0.38 -23.47 17.21
CA ILE A 179 -0.31 -22.11 16.70
C ILE A 179 1.13 -21.65 16.84
N ILE A 180 1.78 -21.40 15.71
CA ILE A 180 3.18 -21.00 15.65
C ILE A 180 3.37 -19.79 14.74
N PRO A 181 4.38 -18.94 15.01
CA PRO A 181 4.71 -17.83 14.11
C PRO A 181 5.03 -18.34 12.69
N GLY A 182 4.63 -17.58 11.66
CA GLY A 182 4.89 -17.93 10.27
C GLY A 182 6.39 -18.09 9.96
N ILE A 183 7.26 -17.37 10.68
CA ILE A 183 8.72 -17.55 10.62
C ILE A 183 9.18 -18.98 10.96
N ASP A 184 8.44 -19.69 11.81
CA ASP A 184 8.72 -21.08 12.22
C ASP A 184 7.83 -22.10 11.48
N CYS A 185 7.07 -21.62 10.48
CA CYS A 185 6.20 -22.41 9.64
C CYS A 185 6.79 -22.65 8.25
N ILE A 186 6.33 -23.72 7.61
CA ILE A 186 6.54 -23.97 6.18
C ILE A 186 5.18 -23.92 5.50
N ARG A 187 5.02 -23.01 4.53
CA ARG A 187 3.85 -22.93 3.64
C ARG A 187 4.11 -23.69 2.35
N LEU A 188 3.27 -24.67 2.02
CA LEU A 188 3.36 -25.36 0.73
C LEU A 188 2.72 -24.51 -0.37
N HIS A 189 3.52 -24.06 -1.36
CA HIS A 189 3.04 -23.17 -2.43
C HIS A 189 1.86 -23.72 -3.25
N ARG A 190 1.68 -25.04 -3.35
CA ARG A 190 0.61 -25.65 -4.16
C ARG A 190 -0.76 -25.67 -3.48
N CYS A 191 -0.80 -25.89 -2.17
CA CYS A 191 -2.06 -26.07 -1.43
C CYS A 191 -2.27 -25.02 -0.34
N GLY A 192 -1.28 -24.15 -0.08
CA GLY A 192 -1.37 -23.08 0.91
C GLY A 192 -1.33 -23.55 2.37
N HIS A 193 -1.35 -24.86 2.63
CA HIS A 193 -1.31 -25.42 3.98
C HIS A 193 -0.01 -25.11 4.72
N PHE A 194 -0.11 -24.99 6.03
CA PHE A 194 0.96 -24.61 6.94
C PHE A 194 1.36 -25.78 7.83
N TYR A 195 2.67 -25.97 8.00
CA TYR A 195 3.22 -27.03 8.86
C TYR A 195 4.34 -26.49 9.73
N CYS A 196 4.42 -26.93 10.98
CA CYS A 196 5.63 -26.72 11.77
C CYS A 196 6.77 -27.57 11.21
N CYS A 197 8.01 -27.09 11.36
CA CYS A 197 9.21 -27.79 10.88
C CYS A 197 9.29 -29.24 11.39
N ASN A 198 8.88 -29.49 12.64
CA ASN A 198 8.92 -30.83 13.24
C ASN A 198 7.96 -31.80 12.54
N CYS A 199 6.70 -31.40 12.37
CA CYS A 199 5.68 -32.25 11.73
C CYS A 199 6.00 -32.51 10.27
N LEU A 200 6.44 -31.49 9.51
CA LEU A 200 6.79 -31.69 8.10
C LEU A 200 8.02 -32.60 7.96
N ASN A 201 9.06 -32.41 8.77
CA ASN A 201 10.25 -33.26 8.74
C ASN A 201 9.92 -34.71 9.12
N HIS A 202 9.08 -34.91 10.14
CA HIS A 202 8.63 -36.26 10.52
C HIS A 202 7.85 -36.92 9.39
N TYR A 203 6.91 -36.20 8.76
CA TYR A 203 6.14 -36.69 7.62
C TYR A 203 7.02 -37.06 6.42
N ILE A 204 7.98 -36.20 6.06
CA ILE A 204 8.94 -36.46 4.97
C ILE A 204 9.78 -37.70 5.28
N ARG A 205 10.31 -37.83 6.49
CA ARG A 205 11.09 -39.02 6.90
C ARG A 205 10.27 -40.29 6.78
N MET A 206 9.05 -40.29 7.32
CA MET A 206 8.17 -41.45 7.25
C MET A 206 7.80 -41.84 5.82
N THR A 207 7.59 -40.87 4.92
CA THR A 207 7.24 -41.15 3.52
C THR A 207 8.43 -41.66 2.71
N LEU A 208 9.65 -41.19 3.00
CA LEU A 208 10.87 -41.69 2.39
C LEU A 208 11.19 -43.12 2.82
N GLU A 209 11.06 -43.43 4.11
CA GLU A 209 11.28 -44.79 4.65
C GLU A 209 10.29 -45.81 4.08
N ASN A 210 9.06 -45.38 3.82
CA ASN A 210 8.02 -46.24 3.24
C ASN A 210 8.01 -46.26 1.70
N GLY A 211 8.91 -45.53 1.02
CA GLY A 211 8.99 -45.48 -0.44
C GLY A 211 7.78 -44.82 -1.13
N LYS A 212 6.96 -44.05 -0.41
CA LYS A 212 5.67 -43.47 -0.86
C LYS A 212 5.70 -41.96 -1.01
N PHE A 213 6.84 -41.40 -1.39
CA PHE A 213 6.95 -39.95 -1.57
C PHE A 213 6.08 -39.50 -2.76
N GLY A 214 4.92 -38.89 -2.47
CA GLY A 214 3.99 -38.34 -3.48
C GLY A 214 2.59 -38.95 -3.52
N GLU A 215 2.25 -39.95 -2.68
CA GLU A 215 0.93 -40.62 -2.78
C GLU A 215 -0.21 -39.95 -1.99
N ASN A 216 0.07 -39.03 -1.04
CA ASN A 216 -0.96 -38.45 -0.15
C ASN A 216 -0.82 -36.92 0.07
N LEU A 217 -0.32 -36.17 -0.91
CA LEU A 217 -0.32 -34.70 -0.86
C LEU A 217 -1.32 -34.13 -1.87
N LEU A 218 -2.61 -34.40 -1.64
CA LEU A 218 -3.76 -33.73 -2.25
C LEU A 218 -4.78 -33.42 -1.17
#